data_AF-A0A068R2K9-F1
#
_entry.id   AF-A0A068R2K9-F1
#
_cell.length_a   1.000
_cell.length_b   1.000
_cell.length_c   1.000
_cell.angle_alpha   90.00
_cell.angle_beta   90.00
_cell.angle_gamma   90.00
#
_symmetry.space_group_name_H-M   'P 1'
#
loop_
_entity.id
_entity.type
_entity.pdbx_description
1 polymer ?
#
loop_
_entity_poly.entity_id
_entity_poly.type
_entity_poly.pdbx_seq_one_letter_code
_entity_poly.pdbx_strand_id
1 'polypeptide(L)'
;MAPVFGDRSRKTLDKLLTLLSSFNIRFYCTDDYVVYDNLPEEDHLIGKTFTQRIERTNLTQRTRVKRLNRKTISYSKSEEIYDKVIGTLIEREYYFWYSI
;
A
#
# COMPACT_ATOMS: atom_id res chain seq x y z
N MET A 1 0.38 -9.54 0.00
CA MET A 1 0.09 -8.11 -0.25
C MET A 1 1.43 -7.41 -0.52
N ALA A 2 1.44 -6.25 -1.18
CA ALA A 2 2.69 -5.54 -1.48
C ALA A 2 2.43 -4.02 -1.38
N PRO A 3 2.80 -3.36 -0.27
CA PRO A 3 2.62 -1.93 -0.11
C PRO A 3 3.77 -1.14 -0.77
N VAL A 4 3.47 0.04 -1.30
CA VAL A 4 4.46 1.01 -1.76
C VAL A 4 4.19 2.35 -1.11
N PHE A 5 5.24 2.98 -0.57
CA PHE A 5 5.15 4.35 -0.07
C PHE A 5 5.36 5.34 -1.21
N GLY A 6 4.50 6.36 -1.27
CA GLY A 6 4.59 7.41 -2.27
C GLY A 6 3.32 8.24 -2.36
N ASP A 7 3.32 9.17 -3.29
CA ASP A 7 2.17 9.95 -3.69
C ASP A 7 1.27 9.18 -4.68
N ARG A 8 0.17 9.80 -5.12
CA ARG A 8 -0.69 9.25 -6.17
C ARG A 8 -0.13 9.46 -7.58
N SER A 9 1.20 9.51 -7.75
CA SER A 9 1.80 9.71 -9.07
C SER A 9 1.96 8.41 -9.84
N ARG A 10 2.11 8.53 -11.16
CA ARG A 10 2.42 7.40 -12.05
C ARG A 10 3.72 6.69 -11.68
N LYS A 11 4.73 7.43 -11.21
CA LYS A 11 6.00 6.83 -10.74
C LYS A 11 5.79 5.87 -9.57
N THR A 12 4.89 6.21 -8.65
CA THR A 12 4.55 5.34 -7.51
C THR A 12 3.77 4.11 -7.97
N LEU A 13 2.88 4.26 -8.96
CA LEU A 13 2.19 3.13 -9.58
C LEU A 13 3.18 2.18 -10.28
N ASP A 14 4.14 2.70 -11.04
CA ASP A 14 5.13 1.86 -11.75
C ASP A 14 5.98 1.03 -10.77
N LYS A 15 6.35 1.60 -9.63
CA LYS A 15 7.01 0.87 -8.53
C LYS A 15 6.13 -0.26 -8.00
N LEU A 16 4.84 0.00 -7.80
CA LEU A 16 3.88 -1.00 -7.35
C LEU A 16 3.73 -2.13 -8.37
N LEU A 17 3.56 -1.80 -9.65
CA LEU A 17 3.46 -2.78 -10.74
C LEU A 17 4.73 -3.63 -10.85
N THR A 18 5.91 -3.03 -10.66
CA THR A 18 7.19 -3.76 -10.63
C THR A 18 7.21 -4.80 -9.52
N LEU A 19 6.79 -4.47 -8.30
CA LEU A 19 6.70 -5.44 -7.19
C LEU A 19 5.67 -6.53 -7.48
N LEU A 20 4.55 -6.12 -8.08
CA LEU A 20 3.44 -7.01 -8.43
C LEU A 20 3.75 -7.96 -9.58
N SER A 21 4.77 -7.69 -10.41
CA SER A 21 5.17 -8.54 -11.54
C SER A 21 5.53 -9.98 -11.15
N SER A 22 5.93 -10.20 -9.89
CA SER A 22 6.23 -11.53 -9.35
C SER A 22 4.96 -12.34 -8.99
N PHE A 23 3.80 -11.70 -8.97
CA PHE A 23 2.52 -12.32 -8.63
C PHE A 23 1.70 -12.58 -9.90
N ASN A 24 0.99 -13.71 -9.93
CA ASN A 24 0.02 -14.00 -10.99
C ASN A 24 -1.32 -13.30 -10.68
N ILE A 25 -1.45 -12.03 -11.10
CA ILE A 25 -2.64 -11.20 -10.86
C ILE A 25 -3.67 -11.47 -11.95
N ARG A 26 -4.91 -11.76 -11.54
CA ARG A 26 -6.04 -11.97 -12.47
C ARG A 26 -6.86 -10.71 -12.73
N PHE A 27 -7.00 -9.85 -11.72
CA PHE A 27 -7.82 -8.65 -11.82
C PHE A 27 -7.18 -7.50 -11.05
N TYR A 28 -7.28 -6.30 -11.60
CA TYR A 28 -6.95 -5.06 -10.92
C TYR A 28 -8.23 -4.38 -10.48
N CYS A 29 -8.38 -4.13 -9.18
CA CYS A 29 -9.52 -3.38 -8.64
C CYS A 29 -9.04 -1.99 -8.22
N THR A 30 -9.50 -0.94 -8.88
CA THR A 30 -9.11 0.44 -8.55
C THR A 30 -10.31 1.38 -8.49
N ASP A 31 -10.09 2.59 -7.96
CA ASP A 31 -10.98 3.71 -8.24
C ASP A 31 -10.71 4.26 -9.65
N ASP A 32 -11.62 5.10 -10.13
CA ASP A 32 -11.60 5.72 -11.46
C ASP A 32 -10.60 6.89 -11.53
N TYR A 33 -9.36 6.65 -11.08
CA TYR A 33 -8.32 7.67 -11.03
C TYR A 33 -7.40 7.59 -12.25
N VAL A 34 -7.16 8.73 -12.90
CA VAL A 34 -6.42 8.93 -14.17
C VAL A 34 -5.03 8.25 -14.23
N VAL A 35 -4.44 7.93 -13.08
CA VAL A 35 -3.12 7.30 -13.06
C VAL A 35 -3.19 5.82 -13.48
N TYR A 36 -4.35 5.17 -13.36
CA TYR A 36 -4.57 3.76 -13.69
C TYR A 36 -4.93 3.49 -15.15
N ASP A 37 -4.98 4.51 -16.01
CA ASP A 37 -5.28 4.37 -17.45
C ASP A 37 -4.35 3.41 -18.22
N ASN A 38 -3.21 3.04 -17.62
CA ASN A 38 -2.23 2.11 -18.21
C ASN A 38 -2.47 0.64 -17.83
N LEU A 39 -3.51 0.33 -17.05
CA LEU A 39 -3.86 -1.05 -16.70
C LEU A 39 -4.63 -1.71 -17.86
N PRO A 40 -4.47 -3.04 -18.05
CA PRO A 40 -5.19 -3.76 -19.09
C PRO A 40 -6.69 -3.74 -18.81
N GLU A 41 -7.47 -3.15 -19.72
CA GLU A 41 -8.92 -2.92 -19.58
C GLU A 41 -9.71 -4.21 -19.34
N GLU A 42 -9.29 -5.32 -19.95
CA GLU A 42 -9.94 -6.64 -19.81
C GLU A 42 -9.92 -7.18 -18.37
N ASP A 43 -8.87 -6.85 -17.61
CA ASP A 43 -8.67 -7.31 -16.24
C ASP A 43 -8.94 -6.20 -15.20
N HIS A 44 -9.39 -5.02 -15.64
CA HIS A 44 -9.54 -3.83 -14.81
C HIS A 44 -10.98 -3.62 -14.35
N LEU A 45 -11.23 -3.88 -13.07
CA LEU A 45 -12.50 -3.64 -12.42
C LEU A 45 -12.50 -2.28 -11.71
N ILE A 46 -13.19 -1.32 -12.32
CA ILE A 46 -13.37 0.03 -11.75
C ILE A 46 -14.59 0.06 -10.85
N GLY A 47 -14.42 0.48 -9.60
CA GLY A 47 -15.54 0.75 -8.70
C GLY A 47 -15.25 0.48 -7.24
N LYS A 48 -16.19 0.88 -6.38
CA LYS A 48 -16.01 0.83 -4.92
C LYS A 48 -16.23 -0.54 -4.30
N THR A 49 -16.94 -1.44 -4.98
CA THR A 49 -17.37 -2.72 -4.41
C THR A 49 -16.20 -3.56 -3.91
N PHE A 50 -15.09 -3.58 -4.66
CA PHE A 50 -13.90 -4.37 -4.32
C PHE A 50 -12.81 -3.56 -3.61
N THR A 51 -12.90 -2.23 -3.57
CA THR A 51 -11.88 -1.37 -2.95
C THR A 51 -12.13 -1.10 -1.45
N GLN A 52 -13.34 -1.30 -0.94
CA GLN A 52 -13.68 -0.98 0.47
C GLN A 52 -12.71 -1.59 1.49
N ARG A 53 -12.31 -2.86 1.31
CA ARG A 53 -11.44 -3.57 2.26
C ARG A 53 -10.03 -2.96 2.28
N ILE A 54 -9.46 -2.65 1.11
CA ILE A 54 -8.13 -2.06 1.01
C ILE A 54 -8.14 -0.61 1.49
N GLU A 55 -9.19 0.16 1.21
CA GLU A 55 -9.39 1.51 1.74
C GLU A 55 -9.46 1.52 3.28
N ARG A 56 -10.25 0.61 3.88
CA ARG A 56 -10.34 0.45 5.34
C ARG A 56 -8.99 0.09 5.96
N THR A 57 -8.23 -0.75 5.28
CA THR A 57 -6.89 -1.17 5.69
C THR A 57 -5.93 0.02 5.68
N ASN A 58 -5.89 0.78 4.58
CA ASN A 58 -5.07 1.98 4.45
C ASN A 58 -5.42 3.05 5.49
N LEU A 59 -6.71 3.25 5.78
CA LEU A 59 -7.17 4.17 6.83
C LEU A 59 -6.67 3.76 8.22
N THR A 60 -6.74 2.47 8.53
CA THR A 60 -6.25 1.91 9.81
C THR A 60 -4.74 2.11 9.94
N GLN A 61 -3.98 1.79 8.89
CA GLN A 61 -2.53 1.98 8.85
C GLN A 61 -2.16 3.46 9.04
N ARG A 62 -2.78 4.38 8.29
CA ARG A 62 -2.55 5.83 8.42
C ARG A 62 -2.80 6.32 9.84
N THR A 63 -3.87 5.85 10.47
CA THR A 63 -4.23 6.23 11.85
C THR A 63 -3.19 5.76 12.86
N ARG A 64 -2.66 4.54 12.70
CA ARG A 64 -1.62 3.98 13.59
C ARG A 64 -0.28 4.69 13.38
N VAL A 65 0.13 4.87 12.13
CA VAL A 65 1.40 5.52 11.75
C VAL A 65 1.40 7.01 12.10
N LYS A 66 0.24 7.68 12.21
CA LYS A 66 0.15 9.10 12.61
C LYS A 66 0.89 9.42 13.92
N ARG A 67 1.04 8.44 14.82
CA ARG A 67 1.80 8.61 16.07
C ARG A 67 3.31 8.74 15.85
N LEU A 68 3.86 8.14 14.79
CA LEU A 68 5.29 8.20 14.44
C LEU A 68 5.77 9.61 14.05
N ASN A 69 4.84 10.48 13.62
CA ASN A 69 5.15 11.88 13.30
C ASN A 69 5.22 12.79 14.54
N ARG A 70 4.94 12.28 15.74
CA ARG A 70 5.10 13.04 16.98
C ARG A 70 6.58 13.07 17.35
N LYS A 71 7.13 14.26 17.61
CA LYS A 71 8.52 14.46 18.07
C LYS A 71 8.69 14.04 19.54
N THR A 72 8.49 12.76 19.81
CA THR A 72 8.67 12.11 21.12
C THR A 72 9.94 11.25 21.10
N ILE A 73 10.18 10.46 22.16
CA ILE A 73 11.37 9.59 22.30
C ILE A 73 11.58 8.60 21.15
N SER A 74 10.52 8.26 20.42
CA SER A 74 10.53 7.35 19.27
C SER A 74 10.74 8.06 17.93
N TYR A 75 11.06 9.35 17.93
CA TYR A 75 11.23 10.15 16.71
C TYR A 75 12.63 9.96 16.13
N SER A 76 12.68 9.64 14.83
CA SER A 76 13.92 9.57 14.05
C SER A 76 13.93 10.69 13.01
N LYS A 77 15.12 11.10 12.56
CA LYS A 77 15.25 11.98 11.38
C LYS A 77 15.51 11.19 10.09
N SER A 78 15.84 9.91 10.19
CA SER A 78 16.16 9.06 9.05
C SER A 78 14.88 8.47 8.45
N GLU A 79 14.66 8.72 7.15
CA GLU A 79 13.58 8.12 6.36
C GLU A 79 13.70 6.60 6.31
N GLU A 80 14.92 6.06 6.20
CA GLU A 80 15.17 4.62 6.18
C GLU A 80 14.66 3.92 7.46
N ILE A 81 14.77 4.57 8.62
CA ILE A 81 14.24 4.03 9.88
C ILE A 81 12.71 4.01 9.84
N TYR A 82 12.08 5.05 9.30
CA TYR A 82 10.63 5.07 9.15
C TYR A 82 10.13 3.98 8.21
N ASP A 83 10.77 3.81 7.07
CA ASP A 83 10.42 2.77 6.10
C ASP A 83 10.52 1.37 6.72
N LYS A 84 11.60 1.09 7.47
CA LYS A 84 11.76 -0.19 8.19
C LYS A 84 10.69 -0.37 9.26
N VAL A 85 10.45 0.63 10.11
CA VAL A 85 9.45 0.54 11.19
C VAL A 85 8.04 0.33 10.64
N ILE A 86 7.66 1.07 9.59
CA ILE A 86 6.34 0.92 8.96
C ILE A 86 6.26 -0.44 8.23
N GLY A 87 7.33 -0.86 7.56
CA GLY A 87 7.45 -2.17 6.93
C GLY A 87 7.20 -3.32 7.93
N THR A 88 7.92 -3.33 9.05
CA THR A 88 7.75 -4.34 10.12
C THR A 88 6.35 -4.29 10.75
N LEU A 89 5.74 -3.09 10.89
CA LEU A 89 4.37 -2.97 11.37
C LEU A 89 3.37 -3.63 10.41
N ILE A 90 3.53 -3.39 9.10
CA ILE A 90 2.67 -3.99 8.07
C ILE A 90 2.88 -5.52 8.05
N GLU A 91 4.12 -5.98 8.11
CA GLU A 91 4.46 -7.41 8.16
C GLU A 91 3.78 -8.12 9.33
N ARG A 92 3.93 -7.56 10.54
CA ARG A 92 3.34 -8.09 11.77
C ARG A 92 1.82 -8.18 11.71
N GLU A 93 1.16 -7.16 11.18
CA GLU A 93 -0.29 -7.06 11.22
C GLU A 93 -0.99 -7.87 10.12
N TYR A 94 -0.35 -8.04 8.96
CA TYR A 94 -1.00 -8.60 7.77
C TYR A 94 -0.40 -9.92 7.27
N TYR A 95 0.83 -10.28 7.67
CA TYR A 95 1.54 -11.46 7.14
C TYR A 95 1.90 -12.47 8.21
N PHE A 96 2.15 -12.03 9.45
CA PHE A 96 2.57 -12.93 10.53
C PHE A 96 1.51 -13.97 10.92
N TRP A 97 0.22 -13.72 10.63
CA TRP A 97 -0.87 -14.67 10.86
C TRP A 97 -0.95 -15.81 9.82
N TYR A 98 -0.21 -15.74 8.71
CA TYR A 98 -0.21 -16.79 7.67
C TYR A 98 0.90 -17.84 7.83
N SER A 99 1.72 -17.75 8.89
CA SER A 99 2.86 -18.64 9.15
C SER A 99 2.68 -19.54 10.39
N ILE A 100 1.46 -19.64 10.95
CA ILE A 100 1.06 -20.58 12.00
C ILE A 100 -0.06 -21.46 11.45
#